data_AF-A0A940UNX9-F1
#
_entry.id   AF-A0A940UNX9-F1
#
_cell.length_a   1.000
_cell.length_b   1.000
_cell.length_c   1.000
_cell.angle_alpha   90.00
_cell.angle_beta   90.00
_cell.angle_gamma   90.00
#
_symmetry.space_group_name_H-M   'P 1'
#
loop_
_entity.id
_entity.type
_entity.pdbx_description
1 polymer ?
#
loop_
_entity_poly.entity_id
_entity_poly.type
_entity_poly.pdbx_seq_one_letter_code
_entity_poly.pdbx_strand_id
1 'polypeptide(L)'
;MKYNINGKIYRLCNNVRENKDVRLSFDKLSQKTFNLSFENWYQNGHWTEKYLPYVLLDGEQVVSNVSVNIIDTVWKNEEKRYIQLGTVMTDSEYREQR
;
A
#
# COMPACT_ATOMS: atom_id res chain seq x y z
N MET A 1 -4.46 13.43 -3.92
CA MET A 1 -5.86 13.66 -4.37
C MET A 1 -6.80 13.45 -3.19
N LYS A 2 -7.89 14.22 -3.05
CA LYS A 2 -8.85 14.07 -1.93
C LYS A 2 -10.16 13.44 -2.42
N TYR A 3 -10.77 12.60 -1.60
CA TYR A 3 -12.01 11.87 -1.91
C TYR A 3 -12.97 11.99 -0.75
N ASN A 4 -14.25 12.19 -1.03
CA ASN A 4 -15.31 12.15 -0.02
C ASN A 4 -15.98 10.78 -0.06
N ILE A 5 -15.98 10.06 1.06
CA ILE A 5 -16.69 8.80 1.24
C ILE A 5 -17.53 8.98 2.51
N ASN A 6 -18.85 8.91 2.37
CA ASN A 6 -19.81 9.05 3.48
C ASN A 6 -19.60 10.31 4.35
N GLY A 7 -19.31 11.45 3.70
CA GLY A 7 -19.14 12.75 4.37
C GLY A 7 -17.75 12.97 4.97
N LYS A 8 -16.87 11.96 4.92
CA LYS A 8 -15.49 12.04 5.43
C LYS A 8 -14.51 12.19 4.27
N ILE A 9 -13.52 13.06 4.45
CA ILE A 9 -12.51 13.37 3.44
C ILE A 9 -11.27 12.52 3.66
N TYR A 10 -10.93 11.71 2.67
CA TYR A 10 -9.71 10.91 2.63
C TYR A 10 -8.74 11.47 1.61
N ARG A 11 -7.44 11.27 1.84
CA ARG A 11 -6.38 11.63 0.90
C ARG A 11 -5.75 10.37 0.30
N LEU A 12 -5.77 10.24 -1.01
CA LEU A 12 -4.99 9.23 -1.73
C LEU A 12 -3.53 9.68 -1.86
N CYS A 13 -2.62 8.77 -1.54
CA CYS A 13 -1.18 8.90 -1.71
C CYS A 13 -0.61 7.63 -2.36
N ASN A 14 0.33 7.82 -3.29
CA ASN A 14 1.05 6.73 -3.96
C ASN A 14 2.59 6.89 -3.88
N ASN A 15 3.08 7.90 -3.16
CA ASN A 15 4.50 8.10 -2.90
C ASN A 15 4.88 7.59 -1.49
N VAL A 16 4.38 6.40 -1.13
CA VAL A 16 4.51 5.85 0.22
C VAL A 16 5.97 5.58 0.55
N ARG A 17 6.72 4.99 -0.39
CA ARG A 17 8.13 4.64 -0.17
C ARG A 17 9.00 5.84 0.20
N GLU A 18 8.77 7.00 -0.40
CA GLU A 18 9.62 8.18 -0.18
C GLU A 18 9.10 9.14 0.90
N ASN A 19 7.86 8.95 1.36
CA ASN A 19 7.29 9.73 2.46
C ASN A 19 7.36 8.93 3.77
N LYS A 20 8.31 9.28 4.65
CA LYS A 20 8.55 8.58 5.92
C LYS A 20 7.28 8.43 6.77
N ASP A 21 6.52 9.48 6.95
CA ASP A 21 5.35 9.46 7.85
C ASP A 21 4.24 8.57 7.28
N VAL A 22 4.01 8.67 5.97
CA VAL A 22 3.05 7.79 5.27
C VAL A 22 3.53 6.34 5.29
N ARG A 23 4.83 6.08 5.10
CA ARG A 23 5.43 4.74 5.14
C ARG A 23 5.28 4.08 6.51
N LEU A 24 5.58 4.82 7.58
CA LEU A 24 5.43 4.33 8.95
C LEU A 24 3.95 4.09 9.30
N SER A 25 3.03 4.93 8.81
CA SER A 25 1.60 4.71 9.00
C SER A 25 1.09 3.48 8.24
N PHE A 26 1.55 3.29 6.99
CA PHE A 26 1.28 2.10 6.20
C PHE A 26 1.83 0.83 6.87
N ASP A 27 3.06 0.89 7.41
CA ASP A 27 3.68 -0.21 8.14
C ASP A 27 2.85 -0.62 9.38
N LYS A 28 2.36 0.36 10.15
CA LYS A 28 1.44 0.09 11.28
C LYS A 28 0.17 -0.65 10.84
N LEU A 29 -0.45 -0.24 9.73
CA LEU A 29 -1.63 -0.93 9.21
C LEU A 29 -1.29 -2.37 8.75
N SER A 30 -0.14 -2.56 8.12
CA SER A 30 0.35 -3.88 7.73
C SER A 30 0.62 -4.79 8.93
N GLN A 31 1.28 -4.27 9.98
CA GLN A 31 1.51 -5.03 11.21
C GLN A 31 0.19 -5.42 11.88
N LYS A 32 -0.77 -4.49 11.97
CA LYS A 32 -2.11 -4.77 12.51
C LYS A 32 -2.86 -5.84 11.71
N THR A 33 -2.69 -5.87 10.38
CA THR A 33 -3.47 -6.76 9.50
C THR A 33 -2.82 -8.12 9.29
N PHE A 34 -1.50 -8.16 9.13
CA PHE A 34 -0.75 -9.34 8.70
C PHE A 34 0.45 -9.68 9.60
N ASN A 35 0.76 -8.85 10.60
CA ASN A 35 1.97 -8.96 11.41
C ASN A 35 3.27 -8.92 10.56
N LEU A 36 3.27 -8.10 9.50
CA LEU A 36 4.40 -7.89 8.58
C LEU A 36 4.90 -6.46 8.65
N SER A 37 6.22 -6.27 8.72
CA SER A 37 6.86 -4.94 8.69
C SER A 37 7.51 -4.63 7.34
N PHE A 38 6.92 -3.67 6.64
CA PHE A 38 7.46 -3.05 5.44
C PHE A 38 8.54 -2.01 5.73
N GLU A 39 8.55 -1.38 6.91
CA GLU A 39 9.63 -0.48 7.30
C GLU A 39 10.93 -1.24 7.46
N ASN A 40 10.92 -2.41 8.11
CA ASN A 40 12.10 -3.27 8.18
C ASN A 40 12.55 -3.70 6.77
N TRP A 41 11.61 -4.09 5.91
CA TRP A 41 11.90 -4.45 4.51
C TRP A 41 12.53 -3.28 3.71
N TYR A 42 12.07 -2.05 3.94
CA TYR A 42 12.64 -0.82 3.36
C TYR A 42 14.05 -0.55 3.87
N GLN A 43 14.27 -0.57 5.19
CA GLN A 43 15.57 -0.28 5.80
C GLN A 43 16.67 -1.28 5.38
N ASN A 44 16.29 -2.52 5.08
CA ASN A 44 17.20 -3.53 4.54
C ASN A 44 17.41 -3.42 3.00
N GLY A 45 16.87 -2.39 2.35
CA GLY A 45 17.07 -2.13 0.92
C GLY A 45 16.29 -3.04 -0.01
N HIS A 46 15.35 -3.84 0.51
CA HIS A 46 14.58 -4.79 -0.30
C HIS A 46 13.35 -4.17 -0.99
N TRP A 47 12.88 -3.02 -0.51
CA TRP A 47 11.78 -2.30 -1.14
C TRP A 47 12.26 -1.54 -2.39
N THR A 48 11.93 -2.09 -3.56
CA THR A 48 12.24 -1.53 -4.89
C THR A 48 11.09 -0.72 -5.49
N GLU A 49 11.36 -0.05 -6.60
CA GLU A 49 10.38 0.64 -7.44
C GLU A 49 9.30 -0.28 -8.04
N LYS A 50 9.45 -1.61 -7.92
CA LYS A 50 8.45 -2.58 -8.38
C LYS A 50 7.29 -2.78 -7.41
N TYR A 51 7.38 -2.28 -6.18
CA TYR A 51 6.32 -2.34 -5.17
C TYR A 51 5.74 -0.93 -4.95
N LEU A 52 4.52 -0.71 -5.44
CA LEU A 52 3.86 0.60 -5.51
C LEU A 52 2.57 0.60 -4.67
N PRO A 53 2.60 1.07 -3.40
CA PRO A 53 1.40 1.17 -2.59
C PRO A 53 0.55 2.38 -2.98
N TYR A 54 -0.76 2.18 -3.07
CA TYR A 54 -1.77 3.23 -3.16
C TYR A 54 -2.60 3.18 -1.88
N VAL A 55 -2.44 4.21 -1.06
CA VAL A 55 -3.02 4.28 0.27
C VAL A 55 -4.04 5.40 0.38
N LEU A 56 -5.13 5.15 1.11
CA LEU A 56 -6.04 6.18 1.59
C LEU A 56 -5.66 6.58 3.01
N LEU A 57 -5.57 7.89 3.24
CA LEU A 57 -5.29 8.47 4.53
C LEU A 57 -6.51 9.20 5.08
N ASP A 58 -6.81 8.96 6.34
CA ASP A 58 -7.64 9.83 7.17
C ASP A 58 -6.71 10.71 8.02
N GLY A 59 -6.66 12.00 7.71
CA GLY A 59 -5.60 12.90 8.21
C GLY A 59 -4.20 12.41 7.81
N GLU A 60 -3.45 11.92 8.80
CA GLU A 60 -2.10 11.35 8.66
C GLU A 60 -2.08 9.82 8.74
N GLN A 61 -3.19 9.19 9.12
CA GLN A 61 -3.28 7.75 9.28
C GLN A 61 -3.64 7.07 7.96
N VAL A 62 -2.83 6.13 7.50
CA VAL A 62 -3.20 5.18 6.45
C VAL A 62 -4.25 4.22 6.99
N VAL A 63 -5.42 4.22 6.36
CA VAL A 63 -6.60 3.42 6.78
C VAL A 63 -6.97 2.34 5.77
N SER A 64 -6.48 2.45 4.54
CA SER A 64 -6.67 1.45 3.49
C SER A 64 -5.52 1.47 2.50
N ASN A 65 -5.23 0.31 1.90
CA ASN A 65 -4.18 0.12 0.91
C ASN A 65 -4.57 -0.90 -0.16
N VAL A 66 -4.17 -0.61 -1.39
CA VAL A 66 -3.93 -1.62 -2.43
C VAL A 66 -2.56 -1.36 -3.00
N SER A 67 -1.70 -2.37 -3.05
CA SER A 67 -0.37 -2.25 -3.64
C SER A 67 -0.31 -2.93 -5.00
N VAL A 68 0.43 -2.32 -5.94
CA VAL A 68 0.74 -2.91 -7.24
C VAL A 68 2.16 -3.45 -7.20
N ASN A 69 2.31 -4.74 -7.49
CA ASN A 69 3.61 -5.37 -7.67
C ASN A 69 3.84 -5.60 -9.17
N ILE A 70 4.91 -5.02 -9.71
CA ILE A 70 5.34 -5.25 -11.09
C ILE A 70 6.23 -6.50 -11.12
N ILE A 71 5.81 -7.51 -11.88
CA ILE A 71 6.51 -8.78 -11.99
C ILE A 71 6.93 -8.97 -13.44
N ASP A 72 8.23 -8.86 -13.70
CA ASP A 72 8.84 -9.26 -14.96
C ASP A 72 9.26 -10.73 -14.85
N THR A 73 8.77 -11.59 -15.73
CA THR A 73 9.06 -13.04 -15.69
C THR A 73 9.08 -13.64 -17.09
N VAL A 74 9.60 -14.85 -17.21
CA VAL A 74 9.52 -15.66 -18.43
C VAL A 74 8.46 -16.74 -18.21
N TRP A 75 7.41 -16.72 -19.02
CA TRP A 75 6.36 -17.72 -19.00
C TRP A 75 6.21 -18.35 -20.38
N LYS A 76 6.33 -19.69 -20.45
CA LYS A 76 6.35 -20.45 -21.71
C LYS A 76 7.38 -19.92 -22.72
N ASN A 77 8.60 -19.66 -22.24
CA ASN A 77 9.71 -19.10 -23.03
C ASN A 77 9.44 -17.70 -23.63
N GLU A 78 8.42 -16.98 -23.13
CA GLU A 78 8.15 -15.60 -23.52
C GLU A 78 8.34 -14.66 -22.33
N GLU A 79 8.98 -13.52 -22.56
CA GLU A 79 9.04 -12.44 -21.57
C GLU A 79 7.64 -11.84 -21.38
N LYS A 80 7.20 -11.75 -20.13
CA LYS A 80 5.90 -11.21 -19.74
C LYS A 80 6.07 -10.25 -18.57
N ARG A 81 5.25 -9.20 -18.59
CA ARG A 81 5.04 -8.30 -17.46
C ARG A 81 3.65 -8.52 -16.89
N TYR A 82 3.59 -8.85 -15.61
CA TYR A 82 2.37 -8.97 -14.84
C TYR A 82 2.28 -7.88 -13.79
N ILE A 83 1.05 -7.59 -13.40
CA ILE A 83 0.75 -6.81 -12.20
C ILE A 83 0.02 -7.72 -11.21
N GLN A 84 0.45 -7.69 -9.96
CA GLN A 84 -0.30 -8.30 -8.86
C GLN A 84 -0.82 -7.18 -7.98
N LEU A 85 -2.12 -7.25 -7.66
CA LEU A 85 -2.68 -6.46 -6.57
C LEU A 85 -2.42 -7.20 -5.26
N GLY A 86 -1.58 -6.63 -4.42
CA GLY A 86 -1.07 -7.24 -3.19
C GLY A 86 -1.33 -6.36 -1.98
N THR A 87 -1.15 -6.96 -0.80
CA THR A 87 -1.27 -6.27 0.49
C THR A 87 -2.58 -5.48 0.60
N VAL A 88 -3.67 -6.04 0.06
CA VAL A 88 -4.99 -5.42 0.08
C VAL A 88 -5.48 -5.45 1.52
N MET A 89 -5.63 -4.27 2.11
CA MET A 89 -6.01 -4.16 3.51
C MET A 89 -6.80 -2.88 3.77
N THR A 90 -7.74 -2.99 4.70
CA THR A 90 -8.48 -1.88 5.26
C THR A 90 -8.55 -2.09 6.76
N ASP A 91 -8.27 -1.03 7.51
CA ASP A 91 -8.40 -1.02 8.96
C ASP A 91 -9.83 -1.46 9.33
N SER A 92 -9.97 -2.31 10.35
CA SER A 92 -11.25 -2.87 10.77
C SER A 92 -12.33 -1.81 11.03
N GLU A 93 -11.95 -0.64 11.56
CA GLU A 93 -12.87 0.46 11.85
C GLU A 93 -13.37 1.18 10.58
N TYR A 94 -12.74 0.92 9.44
CA TYR A 94 -13.00 1.57 8.14
C TYR A 94 -13.59 0.61 7.11
N ARG A 95 -13.87 -0.64 7.49
CA ARG A 95 -14.51 -1.62 6.59
C ARG A 95 -15.98 -1.29 6.40
N GLU A 96 -16.54 -1.81 5.31
CA GLU A 96 -17.98 -1.69 4.97
C GLU A 96 -18.49 -0.27 4.75
N GLN A 97 -17.59 0.70 4.58
CA GLN A 97 -17.92 2.05 4.13
C GLN A 97 -18.04 2.06 2.60
N ARG A 98 -19.24 1.75 2.11
CA ARG A 98 -19.61 1.83 0.68
C ARG A 98 -20.36 3.11 0.39
#